data_AF-A0A1V5YIQ4-F1
#
_entry.id   AF-A0A1V5YIQ4-F1
#
_cell.length_a   1.000
_cell.length_b   1.000
_cell.length_c   1.000
_cell.angle_alpha   90.00
_cell.angle_beta   90.00
_cell.angle_gamma   90.00
#
_symmetry.space_group_name_H-M   'P 1'
#
loop_
_entity.id
_entity.type
_entity.pdbx_description
1 polymer ?
#
loop_
_entity_poly.entity_id
_entity_poly.type
_entity_poly.pdbx_seq_one_letter_code
_entity_poly.pdbx_strand_id
1 'polypeptide(L)'
;MPTELISSIAGSGNPFAVPVAAIIGVPIYIRAETMIPIGLALIEKGMSTGAVLALVIGGAGASIPELTLLSAIFKRKMLAAFVLTIITIAVAVGYLANWLAL
;
A
#
# COMPACT_ATOMS: atom_id res chain seq x y z
N MET A 1 -3.53 7.06 -22.69
CA MET A 1 -3.27 5.59 -22.49
C MET A 1 -3.26 5.30 -20.97
N PRO A 2 -3.48 4.07 -20.47
CA PRO A 2 -3.61 3.81 -19.02
C PRO A 2 -2.46 4.33 -18.14
N THR A 3 -1.27 4.49 -18.72
CA THR A 3 -0.09 5.11 -18.11
C THR A 3 -0.28 6.55 -17.64
N GLU A 4 -0.98 7.39 -18.41
CA GLU A 4 -1.28 8.78 -18.00
C GLU A 4 -2.27 8.83 -16.83
N LEU A 5 -3.12 7.80 -16.74
CA LEU A 5 -4.07 7.67 -15.66
C LEU A 5 -3.33 7.31 -14.37
N ILE A 6 -2.38 6.37 -14.42
CA ILE A 6 -1.52 6.01 -13.29
C ILE A 6 -0.64 7.19 -12.86
N SER A 7 0.00 7.90 -13.80
CA SER A 7 0.88 9.02 -13.46
C SER A 7 0.11 10.22 -12.88
N SER A 8 -1.12 10.47 -13.32
CA SER A 8 -1.96 11.55 -12.78
C SER A 8 -2.54 11.25 -11.39
N ILE A 9 -2.94 9.99 -11.11
CA ILE A 9 -3.57 9.63 -9.83
C ILE A 9 -2.58 9.11 -8.79
N ALA A 10 -1.53 8.40 -9.21
CA ALA A 10 -0.60 7.67 -8.33
C ALA A 10 0.87 8.11 -8.50
N GLY A 11 1.13 9.08 -9.37
CA GLY A 11 2.46 9.66 -9.54
C GLY A 11 2.89 10.56 -8.39
N SER A 12 4.16 10.96 -8.41
CA SER A 12 4.80 11.77 -7.36
C SER A 12 4.19 13.16 -7.18
N GLY A 13 3.47 13.68 -8.18
CA GLY A 13 2.74 14.95 -8.11
C GLY A 13 1.46 14.92 -7.26
N ASN A 14 0.98 13.73 -6.87
CA ASN A 14 -0.22 13.60 -6.04
C ASN A 14 0.12 13.18 -4.59
N PRO A 15 0.00 14.06 -3.60
CA PRO A 15 0.27 13.70 -2.19
C PRO A 15 -0.69 12.62 -1.66
N PHE A 16 -1.87 12.44 -2.26
CA PHE A 16 -2.82 11.39 -1.88
C PHE A 16 -2.48 10.00 -2.44
N ALA A 17 -1.49 9.90 -3.36
CA ALA A 17 -1.09 8.63 -3.93
C ALA A 17 -0.69 7.59 -2.86
N VAL A 18 0.04 8.04 -1.83
CA VAL A 18 0.54 7.18 -0.74
C VAL A 18 -0.61 6.66 0.16
N PRO A 19 -1.47 7.51 0.77
CA PRO A 19 -2.63 7.03 1.54
C PRO A 19 -3.59 6.15 0.75
N VAL A 20 -3.89 6.51 -0.49
CA VAL A 20 -4.79 5.72 -1.34
C VAL A 20 -4.19 4.36 -1.63
N ALA A 21 -2.89 4.29 -1.97
CA ALA A 21 -2.21 3.02 -2.19
C ALA A 21 -2.15 2.16 -0.93
N ALA A 22 -1.94 2.74 0.26
CA ALA A 22 -2.02 2.00 1.52
C ALA A 22 -3.40 1.35 1.73
N ILE A 23 -4.48 2.12 1.54
CA ILE A 23 -5.86 1.65 1.72
C ILE A 23 -6.21 0.57 0.69
N ILE A 24 -5.83 0.76 -0.57
CA ILE A 24 -6.04 -0.22 -1.64
C ILE A 24 -5.19 -1.47 -1.40
N GLY A 25 -4.00 -1.31 -0.83
CA GLY A 25 -3.10 -2.41 -0.49
C GLY A 25 -3.74 -3.40 0.48
N VAL A 26 -4.35 -2.90 1.57
CA VAL A 26 -4.96 -3.73 2.63
C VAL A 26 -5.80 -4.91 2.10
N PRO A 27 -6.82 -4.72 1.25
CA PRO A 27 -7.62 -5.85 0.75
C PRO A 27 -6.93 -6.71 -0.32
N ILE A 28 -5.76 -6.31 -0.86
CA ILE A 28 -5.10 -7.04 -1.94
C ILE A 28 -4.40 -8.28 -1.38
N TYR A 29 -4.92 -9.45 -1.74
CA TYR A 29 -4.28 -10.74 -1.46
C TYR A 29 -3.28 -11.09 -2.56
N ILE A 30 -2.08 -10.51 -2.45
CA ILE A 30 -0.93 -10.86 -3.29
C ILE A 30 0.26 -11.12 -2.36
N ARG A 31 1.12 -12.08 -2.70
CA ARG A 31 2.29 -12.38 -1.88
C ARG A 31 3.34 -11.28 -2.03
N ALA A 32 4.08 -10.98 -0.98
CA ALA A 32 5.09 -9.91 -0.98
C ALA A 32 6.14 -10.09 -2.09
N GLU A 33 6.56 -11.33 -2.35
CA GLU A 33 7.54 -11.70 -3.38
C GLU A 33 7.04 -11.38 -4.79
N THR A 34 5.73 -11.49 -5.03
CA THR A 34 5.10 -11.11 -6.31
C THR A 34 4.80 -9.62 -6.40
N MET A 35 4.63 -8.94 -5.26
CA MET A 35 4.43 -7.49 -5.22
C MET A 35 5.68 -6.71 -5.60
N ILE A 36 6.88 -7.21 -5.31
CA ILE A 36 8.14 -6.53 -5.66
C ILE A 36 8.25 -6.30 -7.18
N PRO A 37 8.18 -7.33 -8.07
CA PRO A 37 8.29 -7.12 -9.51
C PRO A 37 7.12 -6.29 -10.07
N ILE A 38 5.90 -6.45 -9.53
CA ILE A 38 4.75 -5.62 -9.93
C ILE A 38 4.99 -4.15 -9.56
N GLY A 39 5.51 -3.90 -8.36
CA GLY A 39 5.84 -2.57 -7.88
C GLY A 39 6.88 -1.88 -8.75
N LEU A 40 7.95 -2.59 -9.13
CA LEU A 40 8.96 -2.08 -10.06
C LEU A 40 8.33 -1.70 -11.41
N ALA A 41 7.49 -2.56 -11.97
CA ALA A 41 6.78 -2.26 -13.22
C ALA A 41 5.85 -1.04 -13.08
N LEU A 42 5.22 -0.84 -11.91
CA LEU A 42 4.37 0.34 -11.66
C LEU A 42 5.19 1.64 -11.53
N ILE A 43 6.38 1.57 -10.92
CA ILE A 43 7.33 2.69 -10.88
C ILE A 43 7.77 3.07 -12.29
N GLU A 44 8.12 2.10 -13.13
CA GLU A 44 8.45 2.34 -14.55
C GLU A 44 7.28 2.97 -15.33
N LYS A 45 6.04 2.74 -14.88
CA LYS A 45 4.83 3.35 -15.45
C LYS A 45 4.45 4.69 -14.82
N GLY A 46 5.31 5.23 -13.94
CA GLY A 46 5.18 6.58 -13.37
C GLY A 46 4.46 6.65 -12.02
N MET A 47 4.22 5.51 -11.36
CA MET A 47 3.75 5.49 -9.97
C MET A 47 4.89 5.92 -9.02
N SER A 48 4.57 6.67 -7.96
CA SER A 48 5.60 7.05 -6.98
C SER A 48 6.11 5.85 -6.20
N THR A 49 7.42 5.81 -5.90
CA THR A 49 8.04 4.74 -5.10
C THR A 49 7.36 4.60 -3.74
N GLY A 50 7.06 5.72 -3.09
CA GLY A 50 6.34 5.73 -1.82
C GLY A 50 4.94 5.12 -1.90
N ALA A 51 4.20 5.37 -2.99
CA ALA A 51 2.89 4.76 -3.18
C ALA A 51 3.00 3.25 -3.42
N VAL A 52 4.02 2.80 -4.17
CA VAL A 52 4.28 1.37 -4.35
C VAL A 52 4.64 0.71 -3.02
N LEU A 53 5.54 1.29 -2.23
CA LEU A 53 5.88 0.76 -0.91
C LEU A 53 4.67 0.71 0.02
N ALA A 54 3.83 1.74 0.02
CA ALA A 54 2.59 1.77 0.78
C ALA A 54 1.62 0.66 0.36
N LEU A 55 1.50 0.41 -0.96
CA LEU A 55 0.72 -0.71 -1.50
C LEU A 55 1.24 -2.06 -1.01
N VAL A 56 2.57 -2.25 -1.05
CA VAL A 56 3.21 -3.50 -0.63
C VAL A 56 3.03 -3.75 0.86
N ILE A 57 3.29 -2.74 1.70
CA ILE A 57 3.14 -2.85 3.15
C ILE A 57 1.67 -3.09 3.53
N GLY A 58 0.74 -2.37 2.90
CA GLY A 58 -0.69 -2.55 3.15
C GLY A 58 -1.15 -3.96 2.83
N GLY A 59 -0.82 -4.47 1.64
CA GLY A 59 -1.28 -5.78 1.19
C GLY A 59 -0.56 -6.96 1.83
N ALA A 60 0.74 -6.84 2.14
CA ALA A 60 1.43 -7.87 2.92
C ALA A 60 1.04 -7.84 4.40
N GLY A 61 0.71 -6.66 4.93
CA GLY A 61 0.48 -6.46 6.36
C GLY A 61 -0.94 -6.80 6.82
N ALA A 62 -1.97 -6.46 6.05
CA ALA A 62 -3.37 -6.57 6.46
C ALA A 62 -4.28 -7.21 5.40
N SER A 63 -3.77 -8.21 4.68
CA SER A 63 -4.49 -8.93 3.61
C SER A 63 -5.86 -9.48 4.06
N ILE A 64 -6.79 -9.71 3.12
CA ILE A 64 -8.09 -10.32 3.42
C ILE A 64 -7.94 -11.64 4.20
N PRO A 65 -7.07 -12.60 3.80
CA PRO A 65 -6.87 -13.82 4.58
C PRO A 65 -6.31 -13.57 5.98
N GLU A 66 -5.36 -12.63 6.14
CA GLU A 66 -4.84 -12.23 7.45
C GLU A 66 -5.95 -11.74 8.37
N LEU A 67 -6.77 -10.80 7.87
CA LEU A 67 -7.87 -10.22 8.63
C LEU A 67 -8.95 -11.24 8.93
N THR A 68 -9.20 -12.18 8.01
CA THR A 68 -10.15 -13.27 8.21
C THR A 68 -9.66 -14.19 9.34
N LEU A 69 -8.39 -14.58 9.33
CA LEU A 69 -7.78 -15.37 10.39
C LEU A 69 -7.83 -14.63 11.74
N LEU A 70 -7.44 -13.36 11.76
CA LEU A 70 -7.40 -12.56 12.97
C LEU A 70 -8.82 -12.30 13.51
N SER A 71 -9.84 -12.24 12.65
CA SER A 71 -11.25 -12.07 13.04
C SER A 71 -11.80 -13.21 13.90
N ALA A 72 -11.22 -14.40 13.83
CA ALA A 72 -11.59 -15.53 14.67
C ALA A 72 -11.10 -15.38 16.13
N ILE A 73 -10.07 -14.54 16.36
CA ILE A 73 -9.39 -14.42 17.65
C ILE A 73 -9.62 -13.03 18.27
N PHE A 74 -9.65 -11.98 17.43
CA PHE A 74 -9.68 -10.59 17.87
C PHE A 74 -11.09 -10.03 17.91
N LYS A 75 -11.36 -9.16 18.90
CA LYS A 75 -12.56 -8.33 18.91
C LYS A 75 -12.50 -7.32 17.76
N ARG A 76 -13.65 -6.93 17.19
CA ARG A 76 -13.73 -5.94 16.09
C ARG A 76 -12.91 -4.67 16.32
N LYS A 77 -12.86 -4.17 17.58
CA LYS A 77 -12.05 -3.00 17.96
C LYS A 77 -10.54 -3.23 17.80
N MET A 78 -10.05 -4.44 18.07
CA MET A 78 -8.64 -4.78 17.92
C MET A 78 -8.25 -4.99 16.45
N LEU A 79 -9.14 -5.57 15.63
CA LEU A 79 -8.94 -5.61 14.18
C LEU A 79 -8.88 -4.22 13.56
N ALA A 80 -9.79 -3.33 13.95
CA ALA A 80 -9.76 -1.94 13.47
C ALA A 80 -8.43 -1.26 13.86
N ALA A 81 -7.98 -1.42 15.11
CA ALA A 81 -6.70 -0.89 15.56
C ALA A 81 -5.51 -1.48 14.79
N PHE A 82 -5.53 -2.78 14.50
CA PHE A 82 -4.51 -3.46 13.70
C PHE A 82 -4.43 -2.88 12.28
N VAL A 83 -5.56 -2.80 11.58
CA VAL A 83 -5.63 -2.24 10.22
C VAL A 83 -5.17 -0.78 10.20
N LEU A 84 -5.64 0.04 11.14
CA LEU A 84 -5.23 1.44 11.26
C LEU A 84 -3.73 1.58 11.52
N THR A 85 -3.14 0.70 12.33
CA THR A 85 -1.70 0.68 12.59
C THR A 85 -0.94 0.39 11.30
N ILE A 86 -1.37 -0.61 10.53
CA ILE A 86 -0.71 -0.96 9.25
C ILE A 86 -0.85 0.15 8.22
N ILE A 87 -2.01 0.76 8.09
CA ILE A 87 -2.20 1.92 7.21
C ILE A 87 -1.29 3.07 7.65
N THR A 88 -1.20 3.34 8.96
CA THR A 88 -0.34 4.41 9.49
C THR A 88 1.13 4.15 9.16
N ILE A 89 1.61 2.92 9.35
CA ILE A 89 2.99 2.52 9.01
C ILE A 89 3.21 2.63 7.50
N ALA A 90 2.31 2.11 6.68
CA ALA A 90 2.41 2.15 5.22
C ALA A 90 2.51 3.60 4.71
N VAL A 91 1.68 4.49 5.24
CA VAL A 91 1.68 5.91 4.88
C VAL A 91 2.96 6.62 5.36
N ALA A 92 3.37 6.38 6.60
CA ALA A 92 4.58 6.97 7.15
C ALA A 92 5.82 6.55 6.35
N VAL A 93 5.96 5.25 6.05
CA VAL A 93 7.06 4.71 5.24
C VAL A 93 6.98 5.20 3.80
N GLY A 94 5.79 5.25 3.19
CA GLY A 94 5.62 5.74 1.83
C GLY A 94 6.04 7.21 1.67
N TYR A 95 5.64 8.08 2.60
CA TYR A 95 6.12 9.47 2.59
C TYR A 95 7.60 9.59 2.89
N LEU A 96 8.13 8.78 3.82
CA LEU A 96 9.57 8.74 4.11
C LEU A 96 10.37 8.35 2.86
N ALA A 97 9.91 7.37 2.09
CA ALA A 97 10.55 6.95 0.85
C ALA A 97 10.54 8.05 -0.22
N ASN A 98 9.39 8.71 -0.41
CA ASN A 98 9.31 9.85 -1.31
C ASN A 98 10.25 10.99 -0.88
N TRP A 99 10.39 11.23 0.43
CA TRP A 99 11.30 12.23 0.97
C TRP A 99 12.77 11.88 0.74
N LEU A 100 13.14 10.61 0.94
CA LEU A 100 14.48 10.09 0.71
C LEU A 100 14.83 9.98 -0.78
N ALA A 101 13.89 10.32 -1.68
CA ALA A 101 14.01 10.16 -3.13
C ALA A 101 14.41 8.74 -3.55
N LEU A 102 13.88 7.74 -2.83
CA LEU A 102 14.03 6.31 -3.12
C LEU A 102 13.25 5.90 -4.36
#